data_AF-A0A3B8MFW0-F1
#
_entry.id   AF-A0A3B8MFW0-F1
#
_cell.length_a   1.000
_cell.length_b   1.000
_cell.length_c   1.000
_cell.angle_alpha   90.00
_cell.angle_beta   90.00
_cell.angle_gamma   90.00
#
_symmetry.space_group_name_H-M   'P 1'
#
loop_
_entity.id
_entity.type
_entity.pdbx_description
1 polymer ?
#
loop_
_entity_poly.entity_id
_entity_poly.type
_entity_poly.pdbx_seq_one_letter_code
_entity_poly.pdbx_strand_id
1 'polypeptide(L)'
;MKRLTHLICIVLALALPGCLAEDPLRKGLETRRNTQASLLQATNAPRALDPVILEQRSFSESPDLEQQFATGSLPPVSERLPANPLVVVPIEDIGRYGGQIRRDLSSDISQ
;
A
#
# COMPACT_ATOMS: atom_id res chain seq x y z
N MET A 1 -10.23 6.83 -67.47
CA MET A 1 -8.91 7.04 -66.82
C MET A 1 -9.02 7.56 -65.38
N LYS A 2 -9.87 8.56 -65.07
CA LYS A 2 -10.00 9.14 -63.71
C LYS A 2 -10.46 8.17 -62.60
N ARG A 3 -11.28 7.16 -62.91
CA ARG A 3 -11.77 6.17 -61.92
C ARG A 3 -10.71 5.13 -61.51
N LEU A 4 -9.77 4.81 -62.39
CA LEU A 4 -8.67 3.88 -62.12
C LEU A 4 -7.61 4.54 -61.23
N THR A 5 -7.32 5.83 -61.46
CA THR A 5 -6.40 6.62 -60.63
C THR A 5 -6.95 6.80 -59.21
N HIS A 6 -8.26 7.01 -59.04
CA HIS A 6 -8.87 7.08 -57.71
C HIS A 6 -8.82 5.77 -56.93
N LEU A 7 -8.99 4.62 -57.61
CA LEU A 7 -8.94 3.31 -56.97
C LEU A 7 -7.52 2.97 -56.47
N ILE A 8 -6.48 3.37 -57.23
CA ILE A 8 -5.08 3.20 -56.83
C ILE A 8 -4.72 4.08 -55.62
N CYS A 9 -5.18 5.34 -55.57
CA CYS A 9 -4.92 6.23 -54.43
C CYS A 9 -5.57 5.76 -53.12
N ILE A 10 -6.79 5.19 -53.18
CA ILE A 10 -7.49 4.68 -51.99
C ILE A 10 -6.77 3.46 -51.42
N VAL A 11 -6.29 2.55 -52.28
CA VAL A 11 -5.51 1.37 -51.85
C VAL A 11 -4.17 1.78 -51.24
N LEU A 12 -3.49 2.79 -51.81
CA LEU A 12 -2.23 3.30 -51.27
C LEU A 12 -2.41 3.99 -49.90
N ALA A 13 -3.52 4.70 -49.68
CA ALA A 13 -3.82 5.36 -48.42
C ALA A 13 -4.22 4.37 -47.30
N LEU A 14 -4.92 3.28 -47.65
CA LEU A 14 -5.31 2.23 -46.69
C LEU A 14 -4.15 1.29 -46.30
N ALA A 15 -3.09 1.23 -47.09
CA ALA A 15 -1.89 0.43 -46.79
C ALA A 15 -0.87 1.16 -45.88
N LEU A 16 -1.09 2.43 -45.55
CA LEU A 16 -0.18 3.27 -44.76
C LEU A 16 -0.51 3.52 -43.27
N PRO A 17 -1.60 3.03 -42.64
CA PRO A 17 -1.79 3.29 -41.20
C PRO A 17 -0.94 2.39 -40.28
N GLY A 18 0.05 1.67 -40.82
CA GLY A 18 0.81 0.65 -40.10
C GLY A 18 2.12 1.07 -39.43
N CYS A 19 2.46 2.36 -39.33
CA CYS A 19 3.71 2.81 -38.69
C CYS A 19 3.51 3.81 -37.56
N LEU A 20 2.42 3.67 -36.78
CA LEU A 20 2.40 4.28 -35.46
C LEU A 20 3.01 3.30 -34.48
N ALA A 21 4.29 3.51 -34.15
CA ALA A 21 4.97 2.76 -33.10
C ALA A 21 4.17 2.89 -31.80
N GLU A 22 3.98 1.76 -31.14
CA GLU A 22 3.23 1.66 -29.89
C GLU A 22 3.88 2.56 -28.82
N ASP A 23 3.07 3.35 -28.11
CA ASP A 23 3.58 4.28 -27.09
C ASP A 23 4.31 3.51 -25.98
N PRO A 24 5.64 3.69 -25.80
CA PRO A 24 6.43 2.98 -24.80
C PRO A 24 5.91 3.22 -23.37
N LEU A 25 5.18 4.31 -23.14
CA LEU A 25 4.62 4.65 -21.83
C LEU A 25 3.51 3.67 -21.42
N ARG A 26 2.74 3.15 -22.38
CA ARG A 26 1.68 2.16 -22.12
C ARG A 26 2.25 0.81 -21.65
N LYS A 27 3.40 0.40 -22.21
CA LYS A 27 4.10 -0.85 -21.85
C LYS A 27 4.68 -0.80 -20.43
N GLY A 28 5.12 0.40 -20.01
CA GLY A 28 5.61 0.65 -18.65
C GLY A 28 4.49 0.55 -17.60
N LEU A 29 3.28 1.02 -17.90
CA LEU A 29 2.14 0.99 -16.98
C LEU A 29 1.57 -0.43 -16.82
N GLU A 30 1.47 -1.22 -17.89
CA GLU A 30 1.01 -2.62 -17.82
C GLU A 30 2.01 -3.51 -17.08
N THR A 31 3.32 -3.29 -17.31
CA THR A 31 4.38 -3.97 -16.55
C THR A 31 4.30 -3.64 -15.06
N ARG A 32 4.07 -2.36 -14.69
CA ARG A 32 3.88 -1.97 -13.28
C ARG A 32 2.64 -2.60 -12.65
N ARG A 33 1.53 -2.67 -13.39
CA ARG A 33 0.27 -3.26 -12.89
C ARG A 33 0.42 -4.77 -12.62
N ASN A 34 1.18 -5.47 -13.45
CA ASN A 34 1.39 -6.91 -13.30
C ASN A 34 2.39 -7.26 -12.20
N THR A 35 3.41 -6.42 -11.96
CA THR A 35 4.34 -6.60 -10.82
C THR A 35 3.69 -6.21 -9.49
N GLN A 36 2.77 -5.24 -9.48
CA GLN A 36 2.08 -4.82 -8.25
C GLN A 36 1.16 -5.91 -7.67
N ALA A 37 0.57 -6.78 -8.49
CA ALA A 37 -0.24 -7.89 -8.01
C ALA A 37 0.56 -8.93 -7.20
N SER A 38 1.89 -9.00 -7.41
CA SER A 38 2.78 -9.95 -6.74
C SER A 38 3.49 -9.38 -5.51
N LEU A 39 3.31 -8.10 -5.18
CA LEU A 39 3.99 -7.42 -4.06
C LEU A 39 3.14 -7.30 -2.79
N LEU A 40 1.97 -7.94 -2.73
CA LEU A 40 1.25 -8.11 -1.47
C LEU A 40 2.11 -9.03 -0.59
N GLN A 41 2.93 -8.43 0.28
CA GLN A 41 3.68 -9.16 1.30
C GLN A 41 2.73 -10.08 2.04
N ALA A 42 2.98 -11.38 1.95
CA ALA A 42 2.25 -12.39 2.71
C ALA A 42 2.59 -12.18 4.20
N THR A 43 1.75 -11.41 4.89
CA THR A 43 1.80 -11.31 6.35
C THR A 43 1.30 -12.62 6.94
N ASN A 44 1.90 -13.06 8.05
CA ASN A 44 1.40 -14.18 8.85
C ASN A 44 0.15 -13.81 9.67
N ALA A 45 -0.34 -12.56 9.57
CA ALA A 45 -1.54 -12.13 10.25
C ALA A 45 -2.79 -12.87 9.74
N PRO A 46 -3.66 -13.32 10.66
CA PRO A 46 -4.91 -13.94 10.28
C PRO A 46 -5.78 -12.92 9.52
N ARG A 47 -6.49 -13.40 8.48
CA ARG A 47 -7.34 -12.54 7.64
C ARG A 47 -8.54 -11.97 8.40
N ALA A 48 -8.94 -12.60 9.49
CA ALA A 48 -10.00 -12.16 10.40
C ALA A 48 -9.58 -12.38 11.85
N LEU A 49 -10.01 -11.48 12.72
CA LEU A 49 -9.78 -11.57 14.16
C LEU A 49 -10.88 -12.40 14.82
N ASP A 50 -10.55 -13.06 15.93
CA ASP A 50 -11.54 -13.75 16.75
C ASP A 50 -12.57 -12.72 17.27
N PRO A 51 -13.88 -12.94 17.04
CA PRO A 51 -14.92 -12.02 17.48
C PRO A 51 -14.90 -11.77 18.99
N VAL A 52 -14.46 -12.75 19.80
CA VAL A 52 -14.39 -12.59 21.26
C VAL A 52 -13.42 -11.46 21.65
N ILE A 53 -12.30 -11.33 20.94
CA ILE A 53 -11.31 -10.27 21.19
C ILE A 53 -11.90 -8.90 20.84
N LEU A 54 -12.66 -8.82 19.75
CA LEU A 54 -13.30 -7.59 19.28
C LEU A 54 -14.45 -7.13 20.19
N GLU A 55 -15.16 -8.06 20.82
CA GLU A 55 -16.24 -7.75 21.76
C GLU A 55 -15.71 -7.35 23.14
N GLN A 56 -14.73 -8.07 23.66
CA GLN A 56 -14.16 -7.81 24.99
C GLN A 56 -13.34 -6.51 25.05
N ARG A 57 -12.72 -6.13 23.92
CA ARG A 57 -11.91 -4.91 23.78
C ARG A 57 -10.83 -4.76 24.87
N SER A 58 -10.27 -5.87 25.32
CA SER A 58 -9.18 -5.91 26.30
C SER A 58 -7.84 -5.76 25.59
N PHE A 59 -7.17 -4.63 25.80
CA PHE A 59 -5.86 -4.34 25.20
C PHE A 59 -4.85 -3.90 26.27
N SER A 60 -3.57 -4.17 26.02
CA SER A 60 -2.46 -3.68 26.85
C SER A 60 -1.83 -2.45 26.20
N GLU A 61 -1.40 -1.48 27.01
CA GLU A 61 -0.70 -0.27 26.57
C GLU A 61 0.65 -0.10 27.28
N SER A 62 1.42 0.93 26.89
CA SER A 62 2.70 1.19 27.53
C SER A 62 2.52 1.77 28.95
N PRO A 63 3.46 1.53 29.88
CA PRO A 63 3.35 2.01 31.26
C PRO A 63 3.17 3.54 31.36
N ASP A 64 3.84 4.29 30.50
CA ASP A 64 3.75 5.76 30.48
C ASP A 64 2.37 6.27 30.05
N LEU A 65 1.63 5.52 29.23
CA LEU A 65 0.27 5.86 28.82
C LEU A 65 -0.77 5.42 29.87
N GLU A 66 -0.55 4.27 30.51
CA GLU A 66 -1.38 3.81 31.63
C GLU A 66 -1.36 4.84 32.78
N GLN A 67 -0.20 5.44 33.07
CA GLN A 67 -0.08 6.54 34.03
C GLN A 67 -0.89 7.77 33.63
N GLN A 68 -0.94 8.12 32.33
CA GLN A 68 -1.72 9.25 31.83
C GLN A 68 -3.23 9.00 31.89
N PHE A 69 -3.66 7.74 31.71
CA PHE A 69 -5.04 7.34 31.96
C PHE A 69 -5.38 7.44 33.45
N ALA A 70 -4.49 6.94 34.33
CA ALA A 70 -4.69 7.00 35.78
C ALA A 70 -4.79 8.44 36.31
N THR A 71 -4.11 9.40 35.67
CA THR A 71 -4.23 10.84 36.01
C THR A 71 -5.42 11.53 35.33
N GLY A 72 -6.17 10.84 34.47
CA GLY A 72 -7.34 11.36 33.76
C GLY A 72 -7.01 12.23 32.55
N SER A 73 -5.74 12.29 32.12
CA SER A 73 -5.31 13.08 30.98
C SER A 73 -5.57 12.39 29.63
N LEU A 74 -5.84 11.08 29.64
CA LEU A 74 -6.02 10.28 28.44
C LEU A 74 -7.19 9.28 28.65
N PRO A 75 -8.08 9.04 27.67
CA PRO A 75 -9.08 7.99 27.76
C PRO A 75 -8.42 6.59 27.69
N PRO A 76 -9.12 5.52 28.12
CA PRO A 76 -8.57 4.16 28.11
C PRO A 76 -8.31 3.66 26.68
N VAL A 77 -7.34 2.75 26.52
CA VAL A 77 -6.92 2.23 25.21
C VAL A 77 -8.06 1.64 24.36
N SER A 78 -9.04 1.00 24.99
CA SER A 78 -10.19 0.39 24.33
C SER A 78 -11.07 1.40 23.57
N GLU A 79 -11.16 2.63 24.08
CA GLU A 79 -11.91 3.73 23.44
C GLU A 79 -11.10 4.42 22.33
N ARG A 80 -9.76 4.42 22.45
CA ARG A 80 -8.88 5.04 21.46
C ARG A 80 -8.76 4.22 20.18
N LEU A 81 -8.87 2.90 20.27
CA LEU A 81 -8.74 2.00 19.13
C LEU A 81 -10.05 1.92 18.31
N PRO A 82 -9.95 1.85 16.97
CA PRO A 82 -11.13 1.64 16.12
C PRO A 82 -11.75 0.27 16.37
N ALA A 83 -13.02 0.10 16.01
CA ALA A 83 -13.77 -1.14 16.22
C ALA A 83 -13.10 -2.38 15.62
N ASN A 84 -12.40 -2.23 14.49
CA ASN A 84 -11.61 -3.28 13.88
C ASN A 84 -10.13 -2.83 13.78
N PRO A 85 -9.30 -3.14 14.79
CA PRO A 85 -7.89 -2.75 14.79
C PRO A 85 -7.07 -3.58 13.79
N LEU A 86 -6.05 -2.95 13.19
CA LEU A 86 -5.05 -3.69 12.41
C LEU A 86 -4.19 -4.53 13.36
N VAL A 87 -4.09 -5.83 13.09
CA VAL A 87 -3.22 -6.75 13.86
C VAL A 87 -1.98 -7.08 13.05
N VAL A 88 -0.84 -6.89 13.68
CA VAL A 88 0.48 -7.15 13.10
C VAL A 88 1.08 -8.35 13.81
N VAL A 89 1.44 -9.38 13.04
CA VAL A 89 2.17 -10.55 13.57
C VAL A 89 3.67 -10.23 13.59
N PRO A 90 4.35 -10.41 14.74
CA PRO A 90 5.79 -10.20 14.81
C PRO A 90 6.56 -11.08 13.82
N ILE A 91 7.73 -10.59 13.40
CA ILE A 91 8.64 -11.35 12.53
C ILE A 91 9.32 -12.46 13.34
N GLU A 92 9.69 -12.17 14.59
CA GLU A 92 10.36 -13.09 15.51
C GLU A 92 9.42 -13.39 16.69
N ASP A 93 9.34 -12.49 17.67
CA ASP A 93 8.60 -12.71 18.92
C ASP A 93 7.76 -11.49 19.35
N ILE A 94 6.83 -11.71 20.30
CA ILE A 94 6.05 -10.65 20.93
C ILE A 94 6.99 -9.72 21.71
N GLY A 95 7.01 -8.44 21.31
CA GLY A 95 7.84 -7.41 21.93
C GLY A 95 7.37 -6.99 23.33
N ARG A 96 8.25 -6.26 24.03
CA ARG A 96 7.94 -5.59 25.31
C ARG A 96 7.95 -4.09 25.12
N TYR A 97 7.03 -3.37 25.77
CA TYR A 97 7.01 -1.92 25.73
C TYR A 97 8.25 -1.31 26.39
N GLY A 98 8.76 -0.22 25.81
CA GLY A 98 9.83 0.60 26.37
C GLY A 98 11.05 0.74 25.46
N GLY A 99 12.14 1.26 26.03
CA GLY A 99 13.38 1.58 25.32
C GLY A 99 13.33 2.93 24.59
N GLN A 100 14.43 3.30 23.95
CA GLN A 100 14.52 4.49 23.11
C GLN A 100 15.23 4.15 21.80
N ILE A 101 14.58 4.44 20.68
CA ILE A 101 15.15 4.23 19.35
C ILE A 101 16.11 5.39 19.06
N ARG A 102 17.42 5.13 19.17
CA ARG A 102 18.47 6.09 18.85
C ARG A 102 18.75 6.01 17.34
N ARG A 103 18.18 6.94 16.59
CA ARG A 103 18.41 7.08 15.14
C ARG A 103 19.06 8.41 14.85
N ASP A 104 20.13 8.39 14.06
CA ASP A 104 20.64 9.59 13.41
C ASP A 104 19.84 9.81 12.12
N LEU A 105 19.27 11.00 11.99
CA LEU A 105 18.51 11.43 10.82
C LEU A 105 19.20 12.69 10.28
N SER A 106 20.46 12.55 9.84
CA SER A 106 21.17 13.66 9.22
C SER A 106 20.47 14.03 7.91
N SER A 107 19.76 15.17 7.93
CA SER A 107 19.09 15.74 6.76
C SER A 107 20.02 16.61 5.90
N ASP A 108 21.34 16.50 6.09
CA ASP A 108 22.31 17.25 5.30
C ASP A 108 22.59 16.52 3.99
N ILE A 109 21.66 16.69 3.04
CA ILE A 109 21.96 16.57 1.62
C ILE A 109 22.20 18.00 1.12
N SER A 110 23.33 18.59 1.50
CA SER A 110 23.91 19.67 0.72
C SER A 110 24.52 19.04 -0.54
N GLN A 111 23.74 19.06 -1.63
CA GLN A 111 24.25 18.90 -3.01
C GLN A 111 24.68 20.27 -3.52
#